data_AF-A0A1H9CVX7-F1
#
_entry.id   AF-A0A1H9CVX7-F1
#
_cell.length_a   1.000
_cell.length_b   1.000
_cell.length_c   1.000
_cell.angle_alpha   90.00
_cell.angle_beta   90.00
_cell.angle_gamma   90.00
#
_symmetry.space_group_name_H-M   'P 1'
#
loop_
_entity.id
_entity.type
_entity.pdbx_description
1 polymer ?
#
loop_
_entity_poly.entity_id
_entity_poly.type
_entity_poly.pdbx_seq_one_letter_code
_entity_poly.pdbx_strand_id
1 'polypeptide(L)'
;MSLRNSINAYPQIFIIDGKEMHGSRNTAKGTVLVPYTLIPKIRIGDSILYKTGGGEISLTVTDLEEVEDGTLGVGTIHPHLLTLYVENKSSSAYKNQPSTTTFNIQSVSGQQVQVGESNNLVVNITLQELVEKISKSDDPEAKSLLNKLLNNSTVSGVVGAGASALFSYLSK
;
A
#
# COMPACT_ATOMS: atom_id res chain seq x y z
N MET A 1 1.84 52.34 -16.43
CA MET A 1 2.38 51.13 -15.78
C MET A 1 1.54 50.89 -14.53
N SER A 2 0.47 50.09 -14.67
CA SER A 2 -0.61 50.01 -13.68
C SER A 2 -0.32 48.86 -12.71
N LEU A 3 0.18 49.19 -11.52
CA LEU A 3 0.24 48.33 -10.33
C LEU A 3 -1.20 48.05 -9.83
N ARG A 4 -2.02 47.36 -10.63
CA ARG A 4 -3.35 46.94 -10.22
C ARG A 4 -3.32 45.48 -9.78
N ASN A 5 -3.43 45.31 -8.46
CA ASN A 5 -3.91 44.12 -7.75
C ASN A 5 -3.23 42.79 -8.05
N SER A 6 -2.17 42.49 -7.31
CA SER A 6 -1.65 41.11 -7.25
C SER A 6 -1.32 40.65 -5.82
N ILE A 7 -2.03 41.15 -4.80
CA ILE A 7 -1.93 40.62 -3.42
C ILE A 7 -2.47 39.17 -3.32
N ASN A 8 -3.08 38.63 -4.37
CA ASN A 8 -3.84 37.37 -4.32
C ASN A 8 -3.30 36.23 -5.20
N ALA A 9 -2.12 36.37 -5.80
CA ALA A 9 -1.53 35.30 -6.63
C ALA A 9 -1.03 34.12 -5.77
N TYR A 10 -0.50 34.44 -4.58
CA TYR A 10 0.06 33.48 -3.62
C TYR A 10 -0.52 33.70 -2.21
N PRO A 11 -1.83 33.47 -2.02
CA PRO A 11 -2.52 33.82 -0.76
C PRO A 11 -2.27 32.82 0.37
N GLN A 12 -1.65 31.69 0.09
CA GLN A 12 -1.49 30.58 1.02
C GLN A 12 -0.09 30.57 1.64
N ILE A 13 0.04 29.99 2.85
CA ILE A 13 1.32 29.90 3.58
C ILE A 13 1.74 28.45 3.70
N PHE A 14 2.99 28.18 3.35
CA PHE A 14 3.65 26.89 3.45
C PHE A 14 4.87 26.99 4.34
N ILE A 15 5.16 25.95 5.13
CA ILE A 15 6.40 25.82 5.88
C ILE A 15 7.30 24.83 5.13
N ILE A 16 8.41 25.33 4.61
CA ILE A 16 9.42 24.57 3.85
C ILE A 16 10.75 24.75 4.56
N ASP A 17 11.41 23.66 4.96
CA ASP A 17 12.67 23.71 5.73
C ASP A 17 12.56 24.61 6.99
N GLY A 18 11.40 24.59 7.66
CA GLY A 18 11.11 25.42 8.83
C GLY A 18 10.87 26.90 8.54
N LYS A 19 10.87 27.33 7.27
CA LYS A 19 10.61 28.71 6.85
C LYS A 19 9.22 28.87 6.27
N GLU A 20 8.53 29.93 6.70
CA GLU A 20 7.23 30.30 6.14
C GLU A 20 7.41 30.97 4.78
N MET A 21 6.68 30.46 3.79
CA MET A 21 6.72 30.93 2.41
C MET A 21 5.31 31.09 1.89
N HIS A 22 5.08 32.18 1.17
CA HIS A 22 3.83 32.38 0.45
C HIS A 22 3.80 31.49 -0.79
N GLY A 23 2.62 30.96 -1.12
CA GLY A 23 2.43 30.11 -2.28
C GLY A 23 0.97 29.98 -2.68
N SER A 24 0.72 29.12 -3.66
CA SER A 24 -0.61 28.81 -4.15
C SER A 24 -0.70 27.32 -4.48
N ARG A 25 -1.63 26.62 -3.84
CA ARG A 25 -1.88 25.19 -4.08
C ARG A 25 -3.06 24.98 -5.02
N ASN A 26 -2.84 24.14 -6.02
CA ASN A 26 -3.87 23.57 -6.86
C ASN A 26 -4.09 22.10 -6.48
N THR A 27 -5.12 21.84 -5.68
CA THR A 27 -5.46 20.49 -5.22
C THR A 27 -5.87 19.55 -6.35
N ALA A 28 -6.48 20.06 -7.43
CA ALA A 28 -6.90 19.24 -8.56
C ALA A 28 -5.71 18.72 -9.39
N LYS A 29 -4.65 19.52 -9.49
CA LYS A 29 -3.41 19.15 -10.18
C LYS A 29 -2.33 18.58 -9.25
N GLY A 30 -2.57 18.56 -7.95
CA GLY A 30 -1.57 18.14 -6.96
C GLY A 30 -0.32 19.01 -6.95
N THR A 31 -0.44 20.32 -7.25
CA THR A 31 0.71 21.22 -7.39
C THR A 31 0.68 22.34 -6.36
N VAL A 32 1.84 22.80 -5.93
CA VAL A 32 2.05 23.98 -5.08
C VAL A 32 3.07 24.87 -5.76
N LEU A 33 2.68 26.11 -6.00
CA LEU A 33 3.50 27.14 -6.60
C LEU A 33 4.06 28.03 -5.49
N VAL A 34 5.38 28.13 -5.39
CA VAL A 34 6.07 28.89 -4.34
C VAL A 34 7.09 29.84 -4.98
N PRO A 35 6.87 31.15 -4.95
CA PRO A 35 7.87 32.12 -5.38
C PRO A 35 9.13 32.07 -4.51
N TYR A 36 10.30 32.21 -5.13
CA TYR A 36 11.56 32.26 -4.40
C TYR A 36 12.60 33.20 -5.06
N THR A 37 13.49 33.76 -4.25
CA THR A 37 14.71 34.44 -4.72
C THR A 37 15.94 33.55 -4.58
N LEU A 38 15.97 32.76 -3.50
CA LEU A 38 16.99 31.74 -3.26
C LEU A 38 16.29 30.40 -3.18
N ILE A 39 16.81 29.41 -3.90
CA ILE A 39 16.22 28.08 -3.96
C ILE A 39 16.12 27.53 -2.53
N PRO A 40 14.90 27.18 -2.05
CA PRO A 40 14.74 26.59 -0.74
C PRO A 40 15.36 25.20 -0.72
N LYS A 41 15.87 24.78 0.45
CA LYS A 41 16.45 23.44 0.60
C LYS A 41 15.32 22.41 0.69
N ILE A 42 14.92 21.89 -0.47
CA ILE A 42 13.83 20.92 -0.60
C ILE A 42 14.21 19.82 -1.59
N ARG A 43 13.79 18.59 -1.30
CA ARG A 43 14.05 17.41 -2.11
C ARG A 43 12.78 16.60 -2.31
N ILE A 44 12.80 15.74 -3.32
CA ILE A 44 11.78 14.71 -3.51
C ILE A 44 11.75 13.80 -2.28
N GLY A 45 10.56 13.55 -1.75
CA GLY A 45 10.32 12.81 -0.53
C GLY A 45 10.22 13.67 0.74
N ASP A 46 10.62 14.95 0.68
CA ASP A 46 10.50 15.84 1.84
C ASP A 46 9.02 16.13 2.16
N SER A 47 8.75 16.40 3.44
CA SER A 47 7.43 16.79 3.91
C SER A 47 7.38 18.30 4.16
N ILE A 48 6.40 18.97 3.55
CA ILE A 48 6.10 20.39 3.77
C ILE A 48 4.78 20.52 4.53
N LEU A 49 4.57 21.64 5.23
CA LEU A 49 3.31 21.91 5.92
C LEU A 49 2.57 23.02 5.21
N TYR A 50 1.28 22.84 4.98
CA TYR A 50 0.38 23.86 4.47
C TYR A 50 -0.49 24.39 5.62
N LYS A 51 -0.36 25.68 5.94
CA LYS A 51 -1.19 26.33 6.96
C LYS A 51 -2.54 26.68 6.36
N THR A 52 -3.59 26.03 6.87
CA THR A 52 -4.99 26.38 6.60
C THR A 52 -5.58 27.08 7.81
N GLY A 53 -6.67 27.85 7.63
CA GLY A 53 -7.27 28.67 8.69
C GLY A 53 -7.73 27.91 9.94
N GLY A 54 -7.80 26.57 9.89
CA GLY A 54 -8.17 25.70 11.02
C GLY A 54 -7.16 24.61 11.36
N GLY A 55 -5.93 24.63 10.82
CA GLY A 55 -4.92 23.61 11.09
C GLY A 55 -3.77 23.56 10.09
N GLU A 56 -2.98 22.50 10.15
CA GLU A 56 -1.83 22.28 9.25
C GLU A 56 -2.00 20.97 8.51
N ILE A 57 -1.80 21.00 7.19
CA ILE A 57 -1.86 19.81 6.33
C ILE A 57 -0.43 19.44 5.94
N SER A 58 -0.01 18.22 6.27
CA SER A 58 1.29 17.69 5.82
C SER A 58 1.19 17.21 4.38
N LEU A 59 2.11 17.66 3.54
CA LEU A 59 2.20 17.32 2.13
C LEU A 59 3.56 16.68 1.87
N THR A 60 3.59 15.59 1.13
CA THR A 60 4.84 14.95 0.69
C THR A 60 5.16 15.42 -0.72
N VAL A 61 6.39 15.87 -0.95
CA VAL A 61 6.87 16.29 -2.27
C VAL A 61 7.19 15.06 -3.09
N THR A 62 6.54 14.89 -4.24
CA THR A 62 6.78 13.78 -5.17
C THR A 62 7.67 14.17 -6.33
N ASP A 63 7.65 15.44 -6.71
CA ASP A 63 8.47 15.99 -7.80
C ASP A 63 8.63 17.51 -7.59
N LEU A 64 9.60 18.13 -8.25
CA LEU A 64 9.84 19.58 -8.21
C LEU A 64 10.37 20.09 -9.55
N GLU A 65 9.89 21.26 -9.94
CA GLU A 65 10.33 21.98 -11.13
C GLU A 65 10.69 23.42 -10.75
N GLU A 66 11.86 23.86 -11.19
CA GLU A 66 12.40 25.19 -10.94
C GLU A 66 12.27 26.03 -12.20
N VAL A 67 11.47 27.10 -12.13
CA VAL A 67 11.22 27.98 -13.28
C VAL A 67 11.85 29.34 -13.03
N GLU A 68 12.93 29.62 -13.76
CA GLU A 68 13.58 30.93 -13.74
C GLU A 68 12.64 32.02 -14.30
N ASP A 69 12.61 33.20 -13.66
CA ASP A 69 11.66 34.28 -13.95
C ASP A 69 10.16 33.87 -14.01
N GLY A 70 9.82 32.71 -13.44
CA GLY A 70 8.49 32.10 -13.58
C GLY A 70 7.33 32.86 -12.93
N THR A 71 7.60 33.84 -12.05
CA THR A 71 6.54 34.66 -11.43
C THR A 71 6.13 35.83 -12.32
N LEU A 72 7.00 36.25 -13.25
CA LEU A 72 6.84 37.45 -14.07
C LEU A 72 6.55 38.73 -13.25
N GLY A 73 6.96 38.75 -11.98
CA GLY A 73 6.69 39.85 -11.04
C GLY A 73 5.22 39.97 -10.62
N VAL A 74 4.40 38.95 -10.85
CA VAL A 74 2.97 38.98 -10.52
C VAL A 74 2.76 38.57 -9.06
N GLY A 75 2.52 39.55 -8.20
CA GLY A 75 2.04 39.30 -6.83
C GLY A 75 3.10 38.82 -5.85
N THR A 76 4.36 39.03 -6.19
CA THR A 76 5.53 38.73 -5.38
C THR A 76 6.72 39.55 -5.87
N ILE A 77 7.68 39.81 -4.98
CA ILE A 77 8.98 40.42 -5.31
C ILE A 77 10.01 39.37 -5.77
N HIS A 78 9.66 38.09 -5.63
CA HIS A 78 10.53 36.98 -5.96
C HIS A 78 10.46 36.68 -7.46
N PRO A 79 11.59 36.66 -8.20
CA PRO A 79 11.57 36.48 -9.65
C PRO A 79 11.29 35.03 -10.07
N HIS A 80 11.78 34.05 -9.33
CA HIS A 80 11.68 32.63 -9.70
C HIS A 80 10.46 31.96 -9.09
N LEU A 81 9.97 30.91 -9.75
CA LEU A 81 8.83 30.13 -9.29
C LEU A 81 9.23 28.66 -9.11
N LEU A 82 8.95 28.11 -7.93
CA LEU A 82 9.11 26.70 -7.64
C LEU A 82 7.76 26.01 -7.77
N THR A 83 7.68 25.04 -8.65
CA THR A 83 6.50 24.18 -8.80
C THR A 83 6.78 22.87 -8.08
N LEU A 84 6.11 22.66 -6.95
CA LEU A 84 6.18 21.40 -6.20
C LEU A 84 5.00 20.53 -6.58
N TYR A 85 5.26 19.29 -6.96
CA TYR A 85 4.24 18.26 -7.05
C TYR A 85 4.13 17.60 -5.69
N VAL A 86 2.91 17.56 -5.15
CA VAL A 86 2.68 17.15 -3.78
C VAL A 86 1.51 16.20 -3.65
N GLU A 87 1.66 15.25 -2.75
CA GLU A 87 0.58 14.39 -2.30
C GLU A 87 0.17 14.76 -0.88
N ASN A 88 -1.13 14.69 -0.63
CA ASN A 88 -1.64 14.96 0.70
C ASN A 88 -1.30 13.77 1.60
N LYS A 89 -0.44 14.00 2.60
CA LYS A 89 -0.28 13.08 3.72
C LYS A 89 -1.43 13.33 4.71
N SER A 90 -2.66 13.33 4.18
CA SER A 90 -3.85 13.29 5.00
C SER A 90 -3.74 12.01 5.81
N SER A 91 -3.56 12.17 7.12
CA SER A 91 -3.87 11.13 8.09
C SER A 91 -5.14 10.45 7.62
N SER A 92 -5.07 9.13 7.53
CA SER A 92 -6.10 8.18 7.12
C SER A 92 -7.42 8.27 7.93
N ALA A 93 -7.67 9.38 8.63
CA ALA A 93 -8.80 9.62 9.50
C ALA A 93 -10.05 10.20 8.80
N TYR A 94 -9.95 10.72 7.56
CA TYR A 94 -11.10 11.35 6.87
C TYR A 94 -11.32 10.93 5.41
N LYS A 95 -10.62 9.91 4.92
CA LYS A 95 -11.20 9.10 3.84
C LYS A 95 -12.15 8.16 4.55
N ASN A 96 -13.44 8.16 4.19
CA ASN A 96 -14.44 7.22 4.71
C ASN A 96 -13.78 5.86 4.92
N GLN A 97 -13.50 5.53 6.19
CA GLN A 97 -13.20 4.15 6.55
C GLN A 97 -14.46 3.39 6.08
N PRO A 98 -14.34 2.36 5.23
CA PRO A 98 -15.46 1.47 5.05
C PRO A 98 -15.88 1.06 6.45
N SER A 99 -17.12 1.38 6.83
CA SER A 99 -17.67 1.08 8.15
C SER A 99 -17.36 -0.37 8.44
N THR A 100 -16.39 -0.62 9.33
CA THR A 100 -15.95 -1.97 9.66
C THR A 100 -17.05 -2.60 10.47
N THR A 101 -17.94 -3.34 9.81
CA THR A 101 -18.90 -4.20 10.49
C THR A 101 -18.11 -5.25 11.25
N THR A 102 -18.01 -5.08 12.55
CA THR A 102 -17.36 -6.05 13.43
C THR A 102 -18.38 -7.15 13.72
N PHE A 103 -18.20 -8.32 13.13
CA PHE A 103 -18.99 -9.50 13.48
C PHE A 103 -18.39 -10.15 14.72
N ASN A 104 -19.05 -10.03 15.87
CA ASN A 104 -18.68 -10.75 17.09
C ASN A 104 -19.10 -12.22 16.96
N ILE A 105 -18.18 -13.09 16.51
CA ILE A 105 -18.44 -14.53 16.47
C ILE A 105 -18.08 -15.14 17.83
N GLN A 106 -19.09 -15.52 18.62
CA GLN A 106 -18.91 -15.99 20.01
C GLN A 106 -18.16 -17.33 20.14
N SER A 107 -18.22 -18.19 19.13
CA SER A 107 -17.36 -19.37 19.05
C SER A 107 -17.20 -19.82 17.60
N VAL A 108 -15.96 -20.06 17.21
CA VAL A 108 -15.63 -20.77 15.97
C VAL A 108 -14.79 -21.97 16.34
N SER A 109 -15.39 -23.16 16.26
CA SER A 109 -14.69 -24.43 16.44
C SER A 109 -14.58 -25.13 15.09
N GLY A 110 -13.55 -24.76 14.33
CA GLY A 110 -13.14 -25.41 13.09
C GLY A 110 -11.62 -25.40 13.00
N GLN A 111 -11.00 -26.50 12.55
CA GLN A 111 -9.53 -26.63 12.47
C GLN A 111 -8.88 -25.72 11.40
N GLN A 112 -9.68 -25.01 10.59
CA GLN A 112 -9.25 -24.25 9.41
C GLN A 112 -10.17 -23.04 9.15
N VAL A 113 -10.13 -22.03 10.02
CA VAL A 113 -10.95 -20.82 9.87
C VAL A 113 -10.10 -19.70 9.29
N GLN A 114 -10.58 -19.09 8.21
CA GLN A 114 -9.92 -17.95 7.55
C GLN A 114 -10.94 -16.81 7.36
N VAL A 115 -10.56 -15.60 7.76
CA VAL A 115 -11.43 -14.41 7.69
C VAL A 115 -10.61 -13.25 7.13
N GLY A 116 -11.03 -12.66 6.00
CA GLY A 116 -10.35 -11.53 5.33
C GLY A 116 -10.24 -11.68 3.80
N GLU A 117 -9.57 -10.74 3.13
CA GLU A 117 -9.28 -10.79 1.69
C GLU A 117 -7.84 -11.32 1.46
N SER A 118 -7.65 -12.18 0.45
CA SER A 118 -6.38 -12.88 0.14
C SER A 118 -5.89 -13.87 1.21
N ASN A 119 -6.80 -14.66 1.79
CA ASN A 119 -6.43 -15.76 2.66
C ASN A 119 -5.87 -16.94 1.86
N ASN A 120 -4.61 -17.31 2.13
CA ASN A 120 -4.00 -18.54 1.63
C ASN A 120 -3.85 -19.51 2.81
N LEU A 121 -4.59 -20.63 2.81
CA LEU A 121 -4.43 -21.66 3.82
C LEU A 121 -3.27 -22.58 3.45
N VAL A 122 -2.10 -22.31 4.03
CA VAL A 122 -0.96 -23.23 3.93
C VAL A 122 -1.11 -24.30 5.00
N VAL A 123 -1.67 -25.45 4.61
CA VAL A 123 -1.75 -26.63 5.48
C VAL A 123 -0.52 -27.49 5.22
N ASN A 124 0.35 -27.59 6.22
CA ASN A 124 1.47 -28.53 6.18
C ASN A 124 1.01 -29.87 6.74
N ILE A 125 0.74 -30.83 5.85
CA ILE A 125 0.44 -32.22 6.23
C ILE A 125 1.62 -33.11 5.88
N THR A 126 1.85 -34.13 6.71
CA THR A 126 2.79 -35.18 6.35
C THR A 126 2.20 -36.08 5.27
N LEU A 127 3.05 -36.71 4.46
CA LEU A 127 2.61 -37.68 3.45
C LEU A 127 1.84 -38.86 4.08
N GLN A 128 2.22 -39.25 5.30
CA GLN A 128 1.53 -40.31 6.05
C GLN A 128 0.10 -39.91 6.43
N GLU A 129 -0.10 -38.69 6.94
CA GLU A 129 -1.43 -38.19 7.28
C GLU A 129 -2.33 -38.05 6.04
N LEU A 130 -1.76 -37.62 4.91
CA LEU A 130 -2.49 -37.56 3.63
C LEU A 130 -2.99 -38.96 3.23
N VAL A 131 -2.12 -39.97 3.28
CA VAL A 131 -2.47 -41.36 2.94
C VAL A 131 -3.52 -41.91 3.91
N GLU A 132 -3.39 -41.63 5.20
CA GLU A 132 -4.36 -42.09 6.21
C GLU A 132 -5.74 -41.45 6.02
N LYS A 133 -5.80 -40.16 5.69
CA LYS A 133 -7.07 -39.47 5.43
C LYS A 133 -7.76 -39.98 4.17
N ILE A 134 -6.99 -40.27 3.12
CA ILE A 134 -7.52 -40.85 1.88
C ILE A 134 -7.96 -42.30 2.09
N SER A 135 -7.22 -43.10 2.89
CA SER A 135 -7.62 -44.48 3.14
C SER A 135 -8.89 -44.59 3.99
N LYS A 136 -9.08 -43.67 4.94
CA LYS A 136 -10.31 -43.53 5.75
C LYS A 136 -11.48 -42.90 4.99
N SER A 137 -11.26 -42.36 3.80
CA SER A 137 -12.33 -41.85 2.94
C SER A 137 -13.06 -43.01 2.25
N ASP A 138 -14.37 -42.87 2.04
CA ASP A 138 -15.17 -43.83 1.26
C ASP A 138 -15.08 -43.62 -0.26
N ASP A 139 -14.12 -42.83 -0.73
CA ASP A 139 -13.90 -42.53 -2.15
C ASP A 139 -12.91 -43.55 -2.80
N PRO A 140 -13.40 -44.47 -3.65
CA PRO A 140 -12.55 -45.46 -4.32
C PRO A 140 -11.66 -44.85 -5.41
N GLU A 141 -12.04 -43.72 -6.01
CA GLU A 141 -11.23 -43.04 -7.03
C GLU A 141 -10.02 -42.37 -6.39
N ALA A 142 -10.21 -41.71 -5.24
CA ALA A 142 -9.12 -41.10 -4.48
C ALA A 142 -8.06 -42.13 -4.06
N LYS A 143 -8.48 -43.31 -3.59
CA LYS A 143 -7.58 -44.42 -3.23
C LYS A 143 -6.82 -44.94 -4.46
N SER A 144 -7.50 -45.08 -5.59
CA SER A 144 -6.90 -45.54 -6.85
C SER A 144 -5.85 -44.55 -7.38
N LEU A 145 -6.14 -43.25 -7.33
CA LEU A 145 -5.21 -42.20 -7.73
C LEU A 145 -3.99 -42.13 -6.82
N LEU A 146 -4.18 -42.23 -5.51
CA LEU A 146 -3.09 -42.26 -4.56
C LEU A 146 -2.19 -43.49 -4.77
N ASN A 147 -2.79 -44.65 -5.05
CA ASN A 147 -2.05 -45.86 -5.37
C ASN A 147 -1.22 -45.70 -6.67
N LYS A 148 -1.77 -45.07 -7.71
CA LYS A 148 -1.03 -44.74 -8.94
C LYS A 148 0.12 -43.76 -8.69
N LEU A 149 -0.09 -42.77 -7.83
CA LEU A 149 0.92 -41.77 -7.47
C LEU A 149 2.09 -42.43 -6.73
N LEU A 150 1.82 -43.26 -5.73
CA LEU A 150 2.85 -43.95 -4.95
C LEU A 150 3.61 -45.01 -5.77
N ASN A 151 2.97 -45.62 -6.77
CA ASN A 151 3.61 -46.56 -7.70
C ASN A 151 4.40 -45.89 -8.83
N ASN A 152 4.39 -44.55 -8.93
CA ASN A 152 5.22 -43.85 -9.89
C ASN A 152 6.70 -44.01 -9.53
N SER A 153 7.55 -44.35 -10.50
CA SER A 153 8.99 -44.59 -10.27
C SER A 153 9.74 -43.39 -9.68
N THR A 154 9.32 -42.16 -10.01
CA THR A 154 9.90 -40.94 -9.46
C THR A 154 9.47 -40.72 -8.02
N VAL A 155 8.18 -40.91 -7.72
CA VAL A 155 7.63 -40.72 -6.37
C VAL A 155 8.13 -41.82 -5.43
N SER A 156 8.14 -43.07 -5.87
CA SER A 156 8.72 -44.20 -5.11
C SER A 156 10.23 -44.02 -4.88
N GLY A 157 10.95 -43.37 -5.80
CA GLY A 157 12.35 -42.97 -5.60
C GLY A 157 12.55 -41.93 -4.49
N VAL A 158 11.59 -41.01 -4.29
CA VAL A 158 11.62 -39.98 -3.23
C VAL A 158 11.19 -40.56 -1.87
N VAL A 159 10.16 -41.41 -1.87
CA VAL A 159 9.60 -42.00 -0.64
C VAL A 159 10.40 -43.23 -0.17
N GLY A 160 11.14 -43.86 -1.07
CA GLY A 160 12.05 -44.97 -0.79
C GLY A 160 11.36 -46.15 -0.09
N ALA A 161 12.05 -46.74 0.89
CA ALA A 161 11.55 -47.86 1.69
C ALA A 161 10.29 -47.53 2.52
N GLY A 162 9.92 -46.25 2.66
CA GLY A 162 8.70 -45.82 3.35
C GLY A 162 7.43 -46.06 2.54
N ALA A 163 7.52 -46.32 1.23
CA ALA A 163 6.36 -46.53 0.36
C ALA A 163 5.54 -47.76 0.80
N SER A 164 6.20 -48.85 1.20
CA SER A 164 5.55 -50.06 1.69
C SER A 164 4.70 -49.83 2.95
N ALA A 165 5.16 -48.97 3.85
CA ALA A 165 4.41 -48.59 5.05
C ALA A 165 3.15 -47.79 4.69
N LEU A 166 3.24 -46.89 3.71
CA LEU A 166 2.11 -46.12 3.21
C LEU A 166 1.10 -46.99 2.46
N PHE A 167 1.55 -47.96 1.65
CA PHE A 167 0.65 -48.91 0.99
C PHE A 167 -0.16 -49.75 1.98
N SER A 168 0.40 -50.08 3.15
CA SER A 168 -0.32 -50.80 4.20
C SER A 168 -1.54 -50.04 4.74
N TYR A 169 -1.58 -48.72 4.61
CA TYR A 169 -2.75 -47.92 4.98
C TYR A 169 -3.84 -47.95 3.91
N LEU A 170 -3.50 -48.22 2.65
CA LEU A 170 -4.44 -48.30 1.52
C LEU A 170 -4.99 -49.72 1.30
N SER A 171 -4.31 -50.73 1.84
CA SER A 171 -4.71 -52.14 1.75
C SER A 171 -5.60 -52.62 2.91
N LYS A 172 -5.97 -51.71 3.83
CA LYS A 172 -6.97 -51.92 4.89
C LYS A 172 -8.29 -51.27 4.48
#